data_AF-A0A075HL36-F1
#
_entry.id   AF-A0A075HL36-F1
#
_cell.length_a   1.000
_cell.length_b   1.000
_cell.length_c   1.000
_cell.angle_alpha   90.00
_cell.angle_beta   90.00
_cell.angle_gamma   90.00
#
_symmetry.space_group_name_H-M   'P 1'
#
loop_
_entity.id
_entity.type
_entity.pdbx_description
1 polymer ?
#
loop_
_entity_poly.entity_id
_entity_poly.type
_entity_poly.pdbx_seq_one_letter_code
_entity_poly.pdbx_strand_id
1 'polypeptide(L)'
;FQRAMGLPHEESLRRSYSIAHRVERRRSTGLGDVTALAAGGVERRLEAGSPYHGPLLHRGPGLAEGWSCATPIVLAWRPEAGKHTSVYIDNPEWKEAISQAGSKQMLALAEGDWGVGRWGNLLDAANEFARDSGLQDDSSRAELLSSVQTVMGRCGIADEAVAMLCMLGESVAIVPQDAEVGVDWSGSLVAELEGAGLQAVKTVVGRVS
;
A
#
# COMPACT_ATOMS: atom_id res chain seq x y z
N PHE A 1 18.58 -21.24 -6.12
CA PHE A 1 19.99 -21.69 -6.04
C PHE A 1 20.57 -21.71 -4.61
N GLN A 2 20.34 -20.72 -3.73
CA GLN A 2 21.00 -20.68 -2.41
C GLN A 2 20.61 -21.80 -1.44
N ARG A 3 19.32 -22.16 -1.36
CA ARG A 3 18.88 -23.34 -0.59
C ARG A 3 19.47 -24.65 -1.13
N ALA A 4 19.66 -24.75 -2.45
CA ALA A 4 20.30 -25.91 -3.07
C ALA A 4 21.81 -26.00 -2.76
N MET A 5 22.41 -24.90 -2.29
CA MET A 5 23.81 -24.82 -1.83
C MET A 5 23.93 -25.03 -0.29
N GLY A 6 22.84 -25.42 0.39
CA GLY A 6 22.85 -25.70 1.83
C GLY A 6 22.73 -24.48 2.75
N LEU A 7 22.45 -23.29 2.20
CA LEU A 7 22.23 -22.10 3.04
C LEU A 7 20.88 -22.17 3.78
N PRO A 8 20.81 -21.68 5.04
CA PRO A 8 19.56 -21.58 5.78
C PRO A 8 18.49 -20.80 5.01
N HIS A 9 17.23 -21.18 5.19
CA HIS A 9 16.10 -20.56 4.51
C HIS A 9 16.02 -19.05 4.82
N GLU A 10 16.11 -18.66 6.08
CA GLU A 10 16.05 -17.26 6.49
C GLU A 10 17.15 -16.42 5.86
N GLU A 11 18.39 -16.90 5.86
CA GLU A 11 19.50 -16.18 5.24
C GLU A 11 19.28 -16.03 3.73
N SER A 12 18.79 -17.09 3.06
CA SER A 12 18.45 -17.07 1.64
C SER A 12 17.32 -16.07 1.34
N LEU A 13 16.34 -15.95 2.23
CA LEU A 13 15.22 -15.02 2.12
C LEU A 13 15.69 -13.57 2.29
N ARG A 14 16.44 -13.26 3.35
CA ARG A 14 17.02 -11.92 3.58
C ARG A 14 17.91 -11.49 2.42
N ARG A 15 18.69 -12.43 1.87
CA ARG A 15 19.55 -12.18 0.70
C ARG A 15 18.72 -11.91 -0.55
N SER A 16 17.59 -12.60 -0.75
CA SER A 16 16.66 -12.34 -1.84
C SER A 16 16.07 -10.92 -1.76
N TYR A 17 15.61 -10.50 -0.57
CA TYR A 17 15.14 -9.13 -0.36
C TYR A 17 16.24 -8.07 -0.59
N SER A 18 17.46 -8.31 -0.11
CA SER A 18 18.58 -7.40 -0.36
C SER A 18 18.87 -7.25 -1.86
N ILE A 19 18.88 -8.36 -2.61
CA ILE A 19 19.10 -8.34 -4.07
C ILE A 19 17.95 -7.66 -4.79
N ALA A 20 16.69 -7.98 -4.44
CA ALA A 20 15.51 -7.37 -5.03
C ALA A 20 15.52 -5.85 -4.86
N HIS A 21 15.81 -5.36 -3.64
CA HIS A 21 15.92 -3.94 -3.37
C HIS A 21 17.01 -3.28 -4.24
N ARG A 22 18.18 -3.92 -4.39
CA ARG A 22 19.25 -3.41 -5.26
C ARG A 22 18.85 -3.36 -6.73
N VAL A 23 18.07 -4.34 -7.21
CA VAL A 23 17.57 -4.36 -8.58
C VAL A 23 16.56 -3.23 -8.79
N GLU A 24 15.59 -3.07 -7.88
CA GLU A 24 14.60 -1.97 -7.90
C GLU A 24 15.28 -0.59 -7.94
N ARG A 25 16.27 -0.36 -7.07
CA ARG A 25 17.02 0.90 -7.03
C ARG A 25 17.84 1.16 -8.30
N ARG A 26 18.42 0.12 -8.90
CA ARG A 26 19.19 0.24 -10.16
C ARG A 26 18.32 0.53 -11.38
N ARG A 27 17.05 0.13 -11.34
CA ARG A 27 16.09 0.34 -12.43
C ARG A 27 15.19 1.55 -12.21
N SER A 28 15.32 2.24 -11.06
CA SER A 28 14.45 3.35 -10.66
C SER A 28 12.96 2.98 -10.66
N THR A 29 12.65 1.71 -10.37
CA THR A 29 11.27 1.18 -10.44
C THR A 29 10.54 1.23 -9.11
N GLY A 30 11.27 1.26 -7.99
CA GLY A 30 10.68 1.22 -6.66
C GLY A 30 11.61 1.75 -5.56
N LEU A 31 11.00 2.25 -4.49
CA LEU A 31 11.68 2.77 -3.29
C LEU A 31 11.30 2.02 -2.01
N GLY A 32 10.08 1.48 -1.95
CA GLY A 32 9.48 0.95 -0.72
C GLY A 32 9.04 -0.50 -0.79
N ASP A 33 8.65 -1.00 -1.96
CA ASP A 33 7.91 -2.26 -2.09
C ASP A 33 8.65 -3.46 -1.47
N VAL A 34 9.96 -3.57 -1.72
CA VAL A 34 10.77 -4.65 -1.16
C VAL A 34 10.90 -4.57 0.36
N THR A 35 10.96 -3.35 0.90
CA THR A 35 11.02 -3.12 2.35
C THR A 35 9.67 -3.44 2.98
N ALA A 36 8.58 -3.04 2.34
CA ALA A 36 7.22 -3.35 2.77
C ALA A 36 6.95 -4.87 2.79
N LEU A 37 7.36 -5.59 1.73
CA LEU A 37 7.25 -7.05 1.66
C LEU A 37 8.09 -7.75 2.74
N ALA A 38 9.26 -7.22 3.06
CA ALA A 38 10.12 -7.79 4.10
C ALA A 38 9.54 -7.59 5.52
N ALA A 39 8.83 -6.48 5.78
CA ALA A 39 8.14 -6.26 7.04
C ALA A 39 6.83 -7.06 7.13
N GLY A 40 6.06 -7.11 6.03
CA GLY A 40 4.78 -7.79 5.93
C GLY A 40 3.62 -7.06 6.60
N GLY A 41 2.39 -7.45 6.27
CA GLY A 41 1.18 -6.87 6.87
C GLY A 41 0.96 -5.39 6.52
N VAL A 42 0.42 -4.64 7.48
CA VAL A 42 0.35 -3.17 7.45
C VAL A 42 1.71 -2.61 7.85
N GLU A 43 2.49 -2.19 6.86
CA GLU A 43 3.84 -1.66 7.09
C GLU A 43 3.85 -0.15 7.36
N ARG A 44 4.73 0.29 8.27
CA ARG A 44 5.26 1.66 8.27
C ARG A 44 6.77 1.65 8.10
N ARG A 45 7.28 2.60 7.32
CA ARG A 45 8.72 2.78 7.08
C ARG A 45 9.22 3.97 7.89
N LEU A 46 10.14 3.72 8.80
CA LEU A 46 10.73 4.74 9.68
C LEU A 46 12.04 5.30 9.09
N GLU A 47 12.83 4.45 8.45
CA GLU A 47 14.08 4.87 7.79
C GLU A 47 14.13 4.35 6.36
N ALA A 48 14.58 5.22 5.44
CA ALA A 48 14.74 4.88 4.04
C ALA A 48 15.97 3.99 3.83
N GLY A 49 15.79 2.85 3.16
CA GLY A 49 16.91 1.99 2.79
C GLY A 49 16.50 0.55 2.53
N SER A 50 17.50 -0.28 2.26
CA SER A 50 17.30 -1.73 2.12
C SER A 50 17.02 -2.36 3.48
N PRO A 51 16.08 -3.32 3.58
CA PRO A 51 15.79 -4.00 4.85
C PRO A 51 16.98 -4.86 5.34
N TYR A 52 17.85 -5.31 4.42
CA TYR A 52 19.00 -6.16 4.73
C TYR A 52 20.24 -5.76 3.93
N HIS A 53 21.37 -5.60 4.62
CA HIS A 53 22.65 -5.23 4.02
C HIS A 53 23.83 -5.85 4.78
N GLY A 54 25.02 -5.83 4.16
CA GLY A 54 26.26 -6.33 4.75
C GLY A 54 26.41 -7.86 4.73
N PRO A 55 27.55 -8.38 5.23
CA PRO A 55 27.88 -9.81 5.12
C PRO A 55 26.91 -10.74 5.85
N LEU A 56 26.37 -10.30 6.98
CA LEU A 56 25.51 -11.10 7.86
C LEU A 56 24.01 -10.96 7.56
N LEU A 57 23.61 -9.92 6.82
CA LEU A 57 22.21 -9.64 6.43
C LEU A 57 21.22 -9.60 7.61
N HIS A 58 21.67 -9.36 8.84
CA HIS A 58 20.78 -9.29 10.00
C HIS A 58 19.98 -7.98 10.06
N ARG A 59 20.49 -6.91 9.43
CA ARG A 59 19.87 -5.59 9.36
C ARG A 59 20.30 -4.86 8.10
N GLY A 60 19.61 -3.80 7.75
CA GLY A 60 19.98 -2.88 6.68
C GLY A 60 19.82 -1.42 7.11
N PRO A 61 20.11 -0.47 6.22
CA PRO A 61 19.89 0.95 6.48
C PRO A 61 18.41 1.35 6.45
N GLY A 62 17.51 0.49 5.96
CA GLY A 62 16.07 0.72 6.03
C GLY A 62 15.47 0.09 7.28
N LEU A 63 14.58 0.82 7.94
CA LEU A 63 13.82 0.37 9.09
C LEU A 63 12.33 0.42 8.77
N ALA A 64 11.67 -0.71 8.96
CA ALA A 64 10.24 -0.86 8.77
C ALA A 64 9.66 -1.83 9.80
N GLU A 65 8.43 -1.57 10.19
CA GLU A 65 7.67 -2.38 11.14
C GLU A 65 6.33 -2.75 10.51
N GLY A 66 5.84 -3.94 10.82
CA GLY A 66 4.61 -4.45 10.25
C GLY A 66 3.80 -5.25 11.27
N TRP A 67 2.48 -5.13 11.18
CA TRP A 67 1.54 -5.97 11.92
C TRP A 67 0.49 -6.54 10.96
N SER A 68 -0.13 -7.66 11.32
CA SER A 68 -1.11 -8.33 10.46
C SER A 68 -2.28 -8.81 11.30
N CYS A 69 -3.48 -8.68 10.77
CA CYS A 69 -4.71 -9.16 11.42
C CYS A 69 -5.68 -9.83 10.42
N ALA A 70 -5.18 -10.24 9.24
CA ALA A 70 -5.97 -10.91 8.20
C ALA A 70 -7.20 -10.10 7.74
N THR A 71 -7.19 -8.77 7.92
CA THR A 71 -8.27 -7.88 7.49
C THR A 71 -8.56 -8.10 6.00
N PRO A 72 -9.80 -8.45 5.63
CA PRO A 72 -10.18 -8.55 4.24
C PRO A 72 -10.18 -7.16 3.59
N ILE A 73 -9.61 -7.07 2.39
CA ILE A 73 -9.54 -5.86 1.57
C ILE A 73 -10.03 -6.18 0.15
N VAL A 74 -10.61 -5.21 -0.53
CA VAL A 74 -10.96 -5.30 -1.95
C VAL A 74 -10.10 -4.29 -2.71
N LEU A 75 -9.37 -4.75 -3.71
CA LEU A 75 -8.67 -3.88 -4.65
C LEU A 75 -9.53 -3.73 -5.90
N ALA A 76 -9.67 -2.51 -6.40
CA ALA A 76 -10.42 -2.20 -7.61
C ALA A 76 -9.59 -1.29 -8.53
N TRP A 77 -9.59 -1.53 -9.84
CA TRP A 77 -8.83 -0.72 -10.80
C TRP A 77 -9.47 -0.69 -12.18
N ARG A 78 -9.08 0.30 -12.98
CA ARG A 78 -9.46 0.39 -14.40
C ARG A 78 -8.55 -0.54 -15.22
N PRO A 79 -9.10 -1.45 -16.05
CA PRO A 79 -8.30 -2.41 -16.82
C PRO A 79 -7.36 -1.77 -17.84
N GLU A 80 -7.73 -0.59 -18.36
CA GLU A 80 -6.98 0.12 -19.41
C GLU A 80 -6.05 1.22 -18.87
N ALA A 81 -5.90 1.34 -17.55
CA ALA A 81 -5.04 2.34 -16.91
C ALA A 81 -3.53 2.01 -17.04
N GLY A 82 -3.06 1.81 -18.26
CA GLY A 82 -1.66 1.60 -18.57
C GLY A 82 -0.87 2.90 -18.51
N LYS A 83 0.10 2.98 -17.59
CA LYS A 83 1.32 3.82 -17.69
C LYS A 83 1.15 5.35 -17.85
N HIS A 84 0.05 5.97 -17.40
CA HIS A 84 0.02 7.43 -17.28
C HIS A 84 0.77 7.97 -16.04
N THR A 85 1.56 7.13 -15.36
CA THR A 85 2.34 7.54 -14.18
C THR A 85 3.55 8.42 -14.52
N SER A 86 4.05 8.39 -15.76
CA SER A 86 5.26 9.13 -16.16
C SER A 86 5.05 10.64 -16.29
N VAL A 87 3.85 11.11 -16.64
CA VAL A 87 3.62 12.53 -16.90
C VAL A 87 3.73 13.36 -15.62
N TYR A 88 3.32 12.80 -14.50
CA TYR A 88 3.32 13.51 -13.23
C TYR A 88 4.45 13.15 -12.28
N ILE A 89 4.97 11.92 -12.36
CA ILE A 89 6.15 11.55 -11.56
C ILE A 89 7.31 12.45 -11.90
N ASP A 90 7.38 13.09 -13.07
CA ASP A 90 8.46 14.01 -13.42
C ASP A 90 8.16 15.50 -13.15
N ASN A 91 6.95 15.85 -12.70
CA ASN A 91 6.62 17.23 -12.33
C ASN A 91 7.27 17.58 -10.97
N PRO A 92 8.18 18.57 -10.92
CA PRO A 92 8.88 18.93 -9.69
C PRO A 92 7.96 19.51 -8.60
N GLU A 93 6.93 20.26 -8.97
CA GLU A 93 5.96 20.81 -8.00
C GLU A 93 5.14 19.69 -7.36
N TRP A 94 4.71 18.71 -8.15
CA TRP A 94 3.98 17.56 -7.63
C TRP A 94 4.88 16.65 -6.79
N LYS A 95 6.15 16.43 -7.18
CA LYS A 95 7.13 15.73 -6.33
C LYS A 95 7.27 16.40 -4.97
N GLU A 96 7.34 17.73 -4.95
CA GLU A 96 7.46 18.51 -3.72
C GLU A 96 6.18 18.36 -2.87
N ALA A 97 5.00 18.51 -3.45
CA ALA A 97 3.72 18.34 -2.75
C ALA A 97 3.59 16.93 -2.13
N ILE A 98 3.92 15.87 -2.88
CA ILE A 98 3.95 14.49 -2.37
C ILE A 98 4.95 14.36 -1.21
N SER A 99 6.13 14.94 -1.34
CA SER A 99 7.19 14.83 -0.32
C SER A 99 6.80 15.55 0.97
N GLN A 100 6.21 16.75 0.87
CA GLN A 100 5.74 17.52 2.01
C GLN A 100 4.55 16.82 2.70
N ALA A 101 3.53 16.43 1.94
CA ALA A 101 2.38 15.71 2.47
C ALA A 101 2.80 14.39 3.13
N GLY A 102 3.65 13.61 2.46
CA GLY A 102 4.17 12.35 2.99
C GLY A 102 4.94 12.55 4.29
N SER A 103 5.86 13.53 4.33
CA SER A 103 6.64 13.84 5.54
C SER A 103 5.75 14.26 6.70
N LYS A 104 4.77 15.14 6.44
CA LYS A 104 3.80 15.60 7.45
C LYS A 104 3.05 14.43 8.08
N GLN A 105 2.49 13.53 7.26
CA GLN A 105 1.70 12.40 7.76
C GLN A 105 2.58 11.35 8.47
N MET A 106 3.79 11.12 7.96
CA MET A 106 4.72 10.19 8.59
C MET A 106 5.24 10.67 9.95
N LEU A 107 5.32 11.98 10.23
CA LEU A 107 5.67 12.47 11.55
C LEU A 107 4.69 11.97 12.62
N ALA A 108 3.39 12.03 12.34
CA ALA A 108 2.36 11.55 13.27
C ALA A 108 2.31 10.01 13.36
N LEU A 109 2.55 9.31 12.25
CA LEU A 109 2.54 7.84 12.21
C LEU A 109 3.80 7.19 12.79
N ALA A 110 4.93 7.91 12.83
CA ALA A 110 6.20 7.41 13.38
C ALA A 110 6.18 7.28 14.91
N GLU A 111 5.31 8.02 15.59
CA GLU A 111 5.19 7.97 17.04
C GLU A 111 4.40 6.75 17.53
N GLY A 112 4.79 6.26 18.71
CA GLY A 112 4.11 5.19 19.43
C GLY A 112 4.22 3.80 18.80
N ASP A 113 3.51 2.85 19.42
CA ASP A 113 3.48 1.46 18.99
C ASP A 113 2.76 1.28 17.65
N TRP A 114 3.31 0.41 16.79
CA TRP A 114 2.71 0.06 15.50
C TRP A 114 1.90 -1.23 15.62
N GLY A 115 0.58 -1.10 15.72
CA GLY A 115 -0.32 -2.23 15.86
C GLY A 115 -1.73 -1.89 15.38
N VAL A 116 -2.66 -2.83 15.59
CA VAL A 116 -4.05 -2.73 15.10
C VAL A 116 -4.78 -1.47 15.56
N GLY A 117 -4.49 -0.99 16.77
CA GLY A 117 -5.03 0.28 17.29
C GLY A 117 -4.64 1.53 16.50
N ARG A 118 -3.68 1.44 15.57
CA ARG A 118 -3.26 2.54 14.68
C ARG A 118 -4.01 2.55 13.35
N TRP A 119 -4.93 1.62 13.12
CA TRP A 119 -5.67 1.50 11.87
C TRP A 119 -6.43 2.78 11.50
N GLY A 120 -7.22 3.33 12.42
CA GLY A 120 -7.93 4.60 12.19
C GLY A 120 -6.97 5.75 11.86
N ASN A 121 -5.86 5.87 12.60
CA ASN A 121 -4.85 6.89 12.31
C ASN A 121 -4.22 6.73 10.92
N LEU A 122 -4.03 5.50 10.44
CA LEU A 122 -3.54 5.23 9.11
C LEU A 122 -4.55 5.64 8.03
N LEU A 123 -5.84 5.35 8.23
CA LEU A 123 -6.90 5.76 7.31
C LEU A 123 -6.98 7.29 7.22
N ASP A 124 -6.95 7.98 8.37
CA ASP A 124 -6.95 9.44 8.43
C ASP A 124 -5.72 10.02 7.71
N ALA A 125 -4.53 9.52 8.04
CA ALA A 125 -3.28 9.99 7.45
C ALA A 125 -3.22 9.75 5.93
N ALA A 126 -3.74 8.64 5.44
CA ALA A 126 -3.79 8.35 4.01
C ALA A 126 -4.80 9.24 3.27
N ASN A 127 -5.95 9.58 3.89
CA ASN A 127 -6.89 10.55 3.34
C ASN A 127 -6.30 11.96 3.30
N GLU A 128 -5.69 12.40 4.40
CA GLU A 128 -5.01 13.70 4.44
C GLU A 128 -3.86 13.75 3.43
N PHE A 129 -3.10 12.66 3.28
CA PHE A 129 -2.06 12.56 2.28
C PHE A 129 -2.64 12.72 0.87
N ALA A 130 -3.71 12.01 0.52
CA ALA A 130 -4.31 12.06 -0.81
C ALA A 130 -4.82 13.46 -1.17
N ARG A 131 -5.35 14.20 -0.19
CA ARG A 131 -5.73 15.60 -0.31
C ARG A 131 -4.53 16.53 -0.43
N ASP A 132 -3.65 16.52 0.55
CA ASP A 132 -2.57 17.51 0.67
C ASP A 132 -1.52 17.35 -0.45
N SER A 133 -1.39 16.16 -1.05
CA SER A 133 -0.51 15.89 -2.19
C SER A 133 -1.12 16.19 -3.56
N GLY A 134 -2.40 16.57 -3.62
CA GLY A 134 -3.16 16.77 -4.86
C GLY A 134 -3.50 15.47 -5.60
N LEU A 135 -3.28 14.29 -5.00
CA LEU A 135 -3.57 13.00 -5.65
C LEU A 135 -5.04 12.83 -6.01
N GLN A 136 -5.93 13.36 -5.16
CA GLN A 136 -7.38 13.33 -5.37
C GLN A 136 -7.86 14.37 -6.40
N ASP A 137 -7.04 15.37 -6.73
CA ASP A 137 -7.41 16.45 -7.66
C ASP A 137 -7.19 16.04 -9.12
N ASP A 138 -6.48 14.92 -9.35
CA ASP A 138 -6.40 14.26 -10.64
C ASP A 138 -7.81 13.77 -11.05
N SER A 139 -8.35 14.33 -12.13
CA SER A 139 -9.74 14.10 -12.52
C SER A 139 -10.04 12.63 -12.76
N SER A 140 -9.09 11.87 -13.32
CA SER A 140 -9.27 10.44 -13.58
C SER A 140 -9.39 9.63 -12.29
N ARG A 141 -8.56 9.95 -11.30
CA ARG A 141 -8.61 9.35 -9.96
C ARG A 141 -9.85 9.77 -9.17
N ALA A 142 -10.25 11.03 -9.25
CA ALA A 142 -11.46 11.54 -8.61
C ALA A 142 -12.70 10.82 -9.14
N GLU A 143 -12.80 10.65 -10.47
CA GLU A 143 -13.87 9.90 -11.12
C GLU A 143 -13.88 8.42 -10.71
N LEU A 144 -12.70 7.79 -10.65
CA LEU A 144 -12.58 6.41 -10.17
C LEU A 144 -13.08 6.29 -8.73
N LEU A 145 -12.62 7.15 -7.84
CA LEU A 145 -13.01 7.14 -6.42
C LEU A 145 -14.52 7.35 -6.25
N SER A 146 -15.09 8.32 -6.99
CA SER A 146 -16.53 8.61 -6.98
C SER A 146 -17.36 7.41 -7.50
N SER A 147 -16.90 6.75 -8.57
CA SER A 147 -17.52 5.53 -9.09
C SER A 147 -17.53 4.41 -8.05
N VAL A 148 -16.40 4.17 -7.38
CA VAL A 148 -16.29 3.16 -6.31
C VAL A 148 -17.20 3.50 -5.14
N GLN A 149 -17.23 4.76 -4.67
CA GLN A 149 -18.10 5.21 -3.58
C GLN A 149 -19.59 5.05 -3.93
N THR A 150 -19.97 5.30 -5.18
CA THR A 150 -21.35 5.05 -5.66
C THR A 150 -21.71 3.58 -5.55
N VAL A 151 -20.80 2.67 -5.94
CA VAL A 151 -21.01 1.22 -5.80
C VAL A 151 -21.09 0.81 -4.34
N MET A 152 -20.23 1.33 -3.47
CA MET A 152 -20.28 1.08 -2.03
C MET A 152 -21.62 1.49 -1.42
N GLY A 153 -22.16 2.66 -1.82
CA GLY A 153 -23.48 3.12 -1.38
C GLY A 153 -24.61 2.18 -1.80
N ARG A 154 -24.57 1.63 -3.02
CA ARG A 154 -25.55 0.63 -3.48
C ARG A 154 -25.46 -0.69 -2.72
N CYS A 155 -24.25 -1.08 -2.32
CA CYS A 155 -24.02 -2.27 -1.51
C CYS A 155 -24.37 -2.08 -0.03
N GLY A 156 -24.66 -0.85 0.42
CA GLY A 156 -24.97 -0.54 1.81
C GLY A 156 -23.77 -0.57 2.76
N ILE A 157 -22.53 -0.49 2.24
CA ILE A 157 -21.29 -0.62 3.04
C ILE A 157 -20.56 0.70 3.24
N ALA A 158 -21.15 1.83 2.83
CA ALA A 158 -20.51 3.14 2.87
C ALA A 158 -20.15 3.60 4.29
N ASP A 159 -20.88 3.12 5.31
CA ASP A 159 -20.62 3.41 6.72
C ASP A 159 -19.67 2.41 7.39
N GLU A 160 -19.36 1.28 6.73
CA GLU A 160 -18.56 0.18 7.29
C GLU A 160 -17.16 0.11 6.68
N ALA A 161 -17.00 0.63 5.46
CA ALA A 161 -15.76 0.58 4.70
C ALA A 161 -15.43 1.94 4.09
N VAL A 162 -14.16 2.14 3.77
CA VAL A 162 -13.63 3.33 3.12
C VAL A 162 -12.87 2.95 1.86
N ALA A 163 -13.04 3.74 0.80
CA ALA A 163 -12.29 3.66 -0.44
C ALA A 163 -11.09 4.61 -0.40
N MET A 164 -9.90 4.10 -0.62
CA MET A 164 -8.63 4.81 -0.54
C MET A 164 -7.88 4.72 -1.86
N LEU A 165 -7.45 5.84 -2.42
CA LEU A 165 -6.61 5.84 -3.64
C LEU A 165 -5.28 5.13 -3.38
N CYS A 166 -4.92 4.18 -4.23
CA CYS A 166 -3.59 3.58 -4.19
C CYS A 166 -2.55 4.56 -4.76
N MET A 167 -1.36 4.56 -4.16
CA MET A 167 -0.24 5.35 -4.65
C MET A 167 0.17 4.90 -6.05
N LEU A 168 0.19 5.84 -7.00
CA LEU A 168 0.64 5.67 -8.38
C LEU A 168 -0.18 4.65 -9.19
N GLY A 169 -1.27 5.10 -9.80
CA GLY A 169 -2.08 4.33 -10.74
C GLY A 169 -3.53 4.81 -10.76
N GLU A 170 -4.42 4.07 -11.41
CA GLU A 170 -5.88 4.23 -11.31
C GLU A 170 -6.46 3.01 -10.60
N SER A 171 -6.19 2.95 -9.31
CA SER A 171 -6.65 1.87 -8.44
C SER A 171 -7.02 2.39 -7.05
N VAL A 172 -7.91 1.66 -6.40
CA VAL A 172 -8.47 1.97 -5.09
C VAL A 172 -8.40 0.71 -4.23
N ALA A 173 -7.98 0.88 -2.97
CA ALA A 173 -8.14 -0.11 -1.93
C ALA A 173 -9.39 0.23 -1.12
N ILE A 174 -10.32 -0.71 -1.03
CA ILE A 174 -11.51 -0.62 -0.20
C ILE A 174 -11.24 -1.49 1.03
N VAL A 175 -11.33 -0.87 2.20
CA VAL A 175 -10.92 -1.47 3.47
C VAL A 175 -11.97 -1.16 4.55
N PRO A 176 -12.17 -2.02 5.56
CA PRO A 176 -13.13 -1.73 6.62
C PRO A 176 -12.63 -0.58 7.50
N GLN A 177 -13.55 0.18 8.09
CA GLN A 177 -13.19 1.22 9.07
C GLN A 177 -12.57 0.62 10.34
N ASP A 178 -12.90 -0.63 10.65
CA ASP A 178 -12.31 -1.42 11.74
C ASP A 178 -11.55 -2.63 11.17
N ALA A 179 -10.25 -2.70 11.46
CA ALA A 179 -9.36 -3.77 10.99
C ALA A 179 -9.72 -5.14 11.57
N GLU A 180 -10.39 -5.19 12.72
CA GLU A 180 -10.75 -6.42 13.44
C GLU A 180 -12.14 -6.93 13.04
N VAL A 181 -12.77 -6.38 12.00
CA VAL A 181 -14.00 -6.92 11.42
C VAL A 181 -13.78 -8.37 10.99
N GLY A 182 -14.26 -9.30 11.83
CA GLY A 182 -14.15 -10.75 11.63
C GLY A 182 -15.16 -11.32 10.64
N VAL A 183 -15.96 -10.48 10.00
CA VAL A 183 -17.01 -10.88 9.04
C VAL A 183 -16.61 -10.43 7.64
N ASP A 184 -17.04 -11.19 6.64
CA ASP A 184 -16.91 -10.77 5.24
C ASP A 184 -17.80 -9.56 4.94
N TRP A 185 -17.28 -8.36 5.16
CA TRP A 185 -17.95 -7.08 4.85
C TRP A 185 -18.11 -6.85 3.34
N SER A 186 -17.35 -7.56 2.51
CA SER A 186 -17.27 -7.26 1.07
C SER A 186 -18.45 -7.80 0.26
N GLY A 187 -19.25 -8.72 0.78
CA GLY A 187 -20.54 -9.14 0.19
C GLY A 187 -20.51 -9.30 -1.34
N SER A 188 -21.39 -8.56 -2.03
CA SER A 188 -21.48 -8.51 -3.51
C SER A 188 -20.59 -7.45 -4.17
N LEU A 189 -19.75 -6.74 -3.40
CA LEU A 189 -18.99 -5.57 -3.85
C LEU A 189 -18.15 -5.86 -5.10
N VAL A 190 -17.44 -7.00 -5.14
CA VAL A 190 -16.60 -7.36 -6.29
C VAL A 190 -17.44 -7.45 -7.57
N ALA A 191 -18.59 -8.14 -7.52
CA ALA A 191 -19.47 -8.27 -8.68
C ALA A 191 -20.10 -6.93 -9.12
N GLU A 192 -20.43 -6.06 -8.17
CA GLU A 192 -20.98 -4.73 -8.46
C GLU A 192 -19.91 -3.78 -9.06
N LEU A 193 -18.66 -3.87 -8.60
CA LEU A 193 -17.53 -3.15 -9.20
C LEU A 193 -17.27 -3.62 -10.64
N GLU A 194 -17.32 -4.93 -10.87
CA GLU A 194 -17.22 -5.53 -12.22
C GLU A 194 -18.38 -5.09 -13.12
N GLY A 195 -19.60 -5.06 -12.58
CA GLY A 195 -20.79 -4.53 -13.26
C GLY A 195 -20.67 -3.04 -13.60
N ALA A 196 -19.89 -2.27 -12.83
CA ALA A 196 -19.56 -0.88 -13.09
C ALA A 196 -18.37 -0.69 -14.07
N GLY A 197 -17.81 -1.78 -14.61
CA GLY A 197 -16.73 -1.73 -15.60
C GLY A 197 -15.31 -1.69 -15.00
N LEU A 198 -15.16 -1.97 -13.70
CA LEU A 198 -13.85 -2.09 -13.05
C LEU A 198 -13.40 -3.55 -13.01
N GLN A 199 -12.11 -3.78 -12.80
CA GLN A 199 -11.62 -5.07 -12.32
C GLN A 199 -11.49 -5.00 -10.81
N ALA A 200 -11.81 -6.08 -10.12
CA ALA A 200 -11.72 -6.14 -8.67
C ALA A 200 -11.23 -7.50 -8.17
N VAL A 201 -10.51 -7.51 -7.05
CA VAL A 201 -10.11 -8.72 -6.36
C VAL A 201 -10.20 -8.55 -4.86
N LYS A 202 -10.72 -9.57 -4.18
CA LYS A 202 -10.69 -9.65 -2.72
C LYS A 202 -9.39 -10.33 -2.28
N THR A 203 -8.73 -9.76 -1.28
CA THR A 203 -7.52 -10.31 -0.65
C THR A 203 -7.51 -9.98 0.84
N VAL A 204 -6.43 -10.30 1.55
CA VAL A 204 -6.30 -10.08 3.00
C VAL A 204 -4.95 -9.46 3.33
N VAL A 205 -4.91 -8.68 4.42
CA VAL A 205 -3.65 -8.18 5.00
C VAL A 205 -2.94 -9.31 5.74
N GLY A 206 -2.01 -9.97 5.05
CA GLY A 206 -1.25 -11.12 5.56
C GLY A 206 0.24 -10.84 5.77
N ARG A 207 0.89 -11.74 6.51
CA ARG A 207 2.35 -11.85 6.49
C ARG A 207 2.78 -12.42 5.15
N VAL A 208 3.88 -11.90 4.61
CA VAL A 208 4.55 -12.52 3.46
C VAL A 208 5.27 -13.77 4.00
N SER A 209 4.69 -14.95 3.72
CA SER A 209 5.21 -16.26 4.14
C SER A 209 6.36 -16.74 3.26
#